data_AF-A0A852M669-F1
#
_entry.id   AF-A0A852M669-F1
#
_cell.length_a   1.000
_cell.length_b   1.000
_cell.length_c   1.000
_cell.angle_alpha   90.00
_cell.angle_beta   90.00
_cell.angle_gamma   90.00
#
_symmetry.space_group_name_H-M   'P 1'
#
loop_
_entity.id
_entity.type
_entity.pdbx_description
1 polymer ?
#
loop_
_entity_poly.entity_id
_entity_poly.type
_entity_poly.pdbx_seq_one_letter_code
_entity_poly.pdbx_strand_id
1 'polypeptide(L)'
;LSEDEDIQRMLRGSVLWKLKSRGGFGERLFRLHEDGATVSSEGRGVREGHQSEGLRRHGTAFPERHCFTLAFKDKNLDLAARGEEDARHWVRGLTKLRRRLQAMSQVEKLDHWIHGVLQRADRNKDEEMSFREVKGMLRMVNIDMDDGHAYRLFKECDRSGNERLEGPELEEFCRRLLRRPELEEIFRRYSGEDQVLSAEELQDFLQEQGEDASLRQALAIIRTFELNEKARQQDLMTLDGFLMYLLSAAGDIFNQEHREVHQDMTQPLCHYFISSSHNTFLTHNQIGGTSSTEAYVRALVAGCRCVELDCWDGPGGEPVVCHGRALTSKILFRDVIESIRDCAFKKSPYPVILSLENHCGLEQQATMARHLKAILGEMLLTRPLEGQDPHSLPSPEQLKGKVLVKGKKLPEPGHERQGGTSLPAPGEVGEEEEEEKLKEGGTWQAGRWPPRALVALTPWWLPQAKDASQVSPELSALVIYCQAVPFPGLAHALRHPRPREVSSFSERKARKLIREAG
;
A
#
# COMPACT_ATOMS: atom_id res chain seq x y z
N LEU A 1 15.77 -9.68 -24.94
CA LEU A 1 16.27 -8.46 -24.26
C LEU A 1 17.49 -7.88 -24.97
N SER A 2 18.37 -8.72 -25.52
CA SER A 2 19.52 -8.31 -26.33
C SER A 2 19.14 -7.42 -27.53
N GLU A 3 17.95 -7.57 -28.09
CA GLU A 3 17.50 -6.81 -29.28
C GLU A 3 16.51 -5.67 -28.97
N ASP A 4 16.06 -5.50 -27.72
CA ASP A 4 15.12 -4.42 -27.39
C ASP A 4 15.88 -3.11 -27.19
N GLU A 5 15.60 -2.13 -28.05
CA GLU A 5 16.31 -0.85 -28.09
C GLU A 5 16.25 -0.08 -26.75
N ASP A 6 15.10 -0.11 -26.06
CA ASP A 6 14.93 0.56 -24.76
C ASP A 6 15.88 -0.07 -23.72
N ILE A 7 15.94 -1.41 -23.70
CA ILE A 7 16.76 -2.17 -22.75
C ILE A 7 18.25 -2.01 -23.08
N GLN A 8 18.62 -2.05 -24.36
CA GLN A 8 20.00 -1.82 -24.78
C GLN A 8 20.50 -0.43 -24.39
N ARG A 9 19.64 0.60 -24.49
CA ARG A 9 19.98 1.96 -24.06
C ARG A 9 20.15 2.03 -22.54
N MET A 10 19.30 1.34 -21.78
CA MET A 10 19.44 1.23 -20.32
C MET A 10 20.71 0.47 -19.89
N LEU A 11 21.09 -0.60 -20.59
CA LEU A 11 22.32 -1.37 -20.36
C LEU A 11 23.58 -0.57 -20.69
N ARG A 12 23.57 0.26 -21.75
CA ARG A 12 24.65 1.23 -22.01
C ARG A 12 24.73 2.30 -20.91
N GLY A 13 23.58 2.68 -20.37
CA GLY A 13 23.42 3.67 -19.32
C GLY A 13 23.18 5.08 -19.87
N SER A 14 22.60 5.94 -19.03
CA SER A 14 22.28 7.33 -19.38
C SER A 14 22.62 8.25 -18.21
N VAL A 15 23.06 9.46 -18.53
CA VAL A 15 23.27 10.51 -17.52
C VAL A 15 21.92 11.14 -17.21
N LEU A 16 21.47 10.98 -15.96
CA LEU A 16 20.21 11.54 -15.46
C LEU A 16 20.49 12.46 -14.27
N TRP A 17 19.68 13.49 -14.12
CA TRP A 17 19.67 14.29 -12.89
C TRP A 17 18.85 13.59 -11.83
N LYS A 18 19.49 13.28 -10.70
CA LYS A 18 18.79 12.84 -9.49
C LYS A 18 18.36 14.04 -8.67
N LEU A 19 17.06 14.18 -8.46
CA LEU A 19 16.51 15.21 -7.60
C LEU A 19 16.58 14.77 -6.14
N LYS A 20 16.98 15.69 -5.27
CA LYS A 20 17.00 15.52 -3.82
C LYS A 20 15.80 16.22 -3.20
N SER A 21 15.29 15.67 -2.11
CA SER A 21 14.16 16.21 -1.33
C SER A 21 14.35 17.62 -0.76
N ARG A 22 15.55 18.21 -0.87
CA ARG A 22 15.86 19.59 -0.45
C ARG A 22 16.04 20.57 -1.61
N GLY A 23 15.59 20.22 -2.82
CA GLY A 23 15.63 21.09 -4.00
C GLY A 23 16.93 21.10 -4.80
N GLY A 24 17.96 20.36 -4.37
CA GLY A 24 19.19 20.19 -5.15
C GLY A 24 19.10 19.02 -6.13
N PHE A 25 19.75 19.13 -7.29
CA PHE A 25 19.90 18.05 -8.25
C PHE A 25 21.38 17.76 -8.53
N GLY A 26 21.69 16.52 -8.92
CA GLY A 26 23.04 16.13 -9.31
C GLY A 26 23.01 15.10 -10.43
N GLU A 27 23.86 15.29 -11.43
CA GLU A 27 24.04 14.33 -12.52
C GLU A 27 24.66 13.04 -12.01
N ARG A 28 24.10 11.91 -12.43
CA ARG A 28 24.66 10.59 -12.19
C ARG A 28 24.44 9.73 -13.44
N LEU A 29 25.40 8.84 -13.68
CA LEU A 29 25.22 7.78 -14.66
C LEU A 29 24.35 6.70 -14.03
N PHE A 30 23.19 6.44 -14.63
CA PHE A 30 22.32 5.32 -14.29
C PHE A 30 22.44 4.26 -15.37
N ARG A 31 22.53 2.99 -14.97
CA ARG A 31 22.66 1.85 -15.87
C ARG A 31 21.85 0.68 -15.32
N LEU A 32 21.17 -0.03 -16.20
CA LEU A 32 20.58 -1.33 -15.88
C LEU A 32 21.70 -2.37 -15.83
N HIS A 33 21.73 -3.19 -14.79
CA HIS A 33 22.66 -4.33 -14.75
C HIS A 33 22.20 -5.41 -15.74
N GLU A 34 23.15 -6.21 -16.25
CA GLU A 34 22.87 -7.27 -17.24
C GLU A 34 21.85 -8.31 -16.74
N ASP A 35 21.64 -8.38 -15.42
CA ASP A 35 20.62 -9.20 -14.77
C ASP A 35 19.17 -8.78 -15.08
N GLY A 36 18.94 -7.56 -15.59
CA GLY A 36 17.59 -7.03 -15.86
C GLY A 36 16.68 -6.89 -14.63
N ALA A 37 17.19 -7.16 -13.42
CA ALA A 37 16.38 -7.43 -12.24
C ALA A 37 16.55 -6.36 -11.14
N THR A 38 17.71 -5.70 -11.03
CA THR A 38 18.07 -4.88 -9.86
C THR A 38 17.12 -3.70 -9.57
N VAL A 39 16.41 -3.16 -10.57
CA VAL A 39 15.46 -2.04 -10.38
C VAL A 39 14.01 -2.52 -10.25
N SER A 40 13.73 -3.77 -10.62
CA SER A 40 12.38 -4.28 -10.82
C SER A 40 11.84 -5.12 -9.66
N SER A 41 12.71 -5.78 -8.88
CA SER A 41 12.29 -6.62 -7.75
C SER A 41 11.86 -5.78 -6.54
N GLU A 42 12.45 -4.60 -6.34
CA GLU A 42 12.12 -3.69 -5.21
C GLU A 42 11.21 -2.51 -5.59
N GLY A 43 11.07 -2.22 -6.88
CA GLY A 43 10.28 -1.10 -7.39
C GLY A 43 8.78 -1.42 -7.49
N ARG A 44 7.94 -0.66 -6.77
CA ARG A 44 6.47 -0.72 -6.91
C ARG A 44 6.00 -0.21 -8.28
N GLY A 45 6.73 0.72 -8.90
CA GLY A 45 6.45 1.13 -10.27
C GLY A 45 7.14 2.40 -10.72
N VAL A 46 6.83 2.80 -11.95
CA VAL A 46 7.34 4.00 -12.60
C VAL A 46 6.18 4.99 -12.77
N ARG A 47 6.42 6.27 -12.47
CA ARG A 47 5.48 7.37 -12.72
C ARG A 47 6.13 8.37 -13.67
N GLU A 48 5.38 8.83 -14.67
CA GLU A 48 5.88 9.77 -15.68
C GLU A 48 5.62 11.22 -15.27
N GLY A 49 6.48 12.13 -15.72
CA GLY A 49 6.30 13.56 -15.49
C GLY A 49 6.35 13.97 -14.03
N HIS A 50 5.64 15.03 -13.68
CA HIS A 50 5.62 15.58 -12.32
C HIS A 50 4.55 14.90 -11.44
N GLN A 51 4.45 13.58 -11.55
CA GLN A 51 3.45 12.81 -10.79
C GLN A 51 3.85 12.54 -9.33
N SER A 52 5.12 12.70 -8.95
CA SER A 52 5.53 12.63 -7.54
C SER A 52 5.51 14.01 -6.87
N GLU A 53 5.30 14.02 -5.55
CA GLU A 53 5.39 15.26 -4.75
C GLU A 53 6.75 15.95 -4.91
N GLY A 54 7.85 15.18 -4.97
CA GLY A 54 9.20 15.72 -5.14
C GLY A 54 9.38 16.45 -6.46
N LEU A 55 8.87 15.87 -7.57
CA LEU A 55 8.93 16.50 -8.89
C LEU A 55 7.98 17.68 -9.01
N ARG A 56 6.79 17.66 -8.40
CA ARG A 56 5.91 18.85 -8.38
C ARG A 56 6.56 20.04 -7.70
N ARG A 57 7.27 19.81 -6.59
CA ARG A 57 7.88 20.88 -5.79
C ARG A 57 9.23 21.36 -6.32
N HIS A 58 10.05 20.46 -6.84
CA HIS A 58 11.45 20.74 -7.15
C HIS A 58 11.83 20.43 -8.61
N GLY A 59 10.92 19.87 -9.40
CA GLY A 59 11.16 19.48 -10.79
C GLY A 59 10.94 20.59 -11.82
N THR A 60 10.50 21.78 -11.42
CA THR A 60 10.17 22.88 -12.35
C THR A 60 11.34 23.37 -13.20
N ALA A 61 12.59 23.07 -12.79
CA ALA A 61 13.78 23.32 -13.59
C ALA A 61 13.90 22.43 -14.85
N PHE A 62 13.10 21.37 -14.95
CA PHE A 62 13.10 20.41 -16.05
C PHE A 62 11.72 20.39 -16.73
N PRO A 63 11.65 20.20 -18.06
CA PRO A 63 10.38 19.98 -18.74
C PRO A 63 9.71 18.70 -18.22
N GLU A 64 8.39 18.73 -18.02
CA GLU A 64 7.65 17.60 -17.44
C GLU A 64 7.93 16.28 -18.18
N ARG A 65 7.98 16.30 -19.50
CA ARG A 65 8.21 15.09 -20.32
C ARG A 65 9.61 14.48 -20.19
N HIS A 66 10.53 15.18 -19.53
CA HIS A 66 11.88 14.69 -19.25
C HIS A 66 11.95 14.00 -17.89
N CYS A 67 10.92 14.12 -17.07
CA CYS A 67 10.92 13.69 -15.68
C CYS A 67 10.21 12.34 -15.51
N PHE A 68 10.69 11.53 -14.57
CA PHE A 68 10.02 10.32 -14.13
C PHE A 68 10.46 9.92 -12.70
N THR A 69 9.64 9.13 -12.03
CA THR A 69 9.89 8.65 -10.67
C THR A 69 9.91 7.13 -10.63
N LEU A 70 10.92 6.56 -9.97
CA LEU A 70 10.90 5.17 -9.53
C LEU A 70 10.38 5.10 -8.10
N ALA A 71 9.20 4.50 -7.92
CA ALA A 71 8.56 4.34 -6.62
C ALA A 71 9.00 3.02 -5.98
N PHE A 72 9.66 3.09 -4.83
CA PHE A 72 10.02 1.95 -4.00
C PHE A 72 9.07 1.85 -2.78
N LYS A 73 9.20 0.79 -1.97
CA LYS A 73 8.33 0.57 -0.79
C LYS A 73 8.28 1.77 0.15
N ASP A 74 9.43 2.38 0.43
CA ASP A 74 9.56 3.43 1.44
C ASP A 74 10.03 4.78 0.88
N LYS A 75 10.43 4.84 -0.40
CA LYS A 75 11.10 6.01 -0.99
C LYS A 75 10.78 6.17 -2.47
N ASN A 76 10.79 7.41 -2.95
CA ASN A 76 10.75 7.74 -4.36
C ASN A 76 12.16 8.15 -4.83
N LEU A 77 12.54 7.73 -6.03
CA LEU A 77 13.71 8.23 -6.74
C LEU A 77 13.23 9.05 -7.93
N ASP A 78 13.29 10.38 -7.77
CA ASP A 78 12.90 11.34 -8.80
C ASP A 78 14.08 11.66 -9.71
N LEU A 79 13.86 11.49 -11.02
CA LEU A 79 14.87 11.59 -12.07
C LEU A 79 14.39 12.52 -13.18
N ALA A 80 15.34 13.25 -13.78
CA ALA A 80 15.14 13.98 -15.02
C ALA A 80 16.19 13.57 -16.06
N ALA A 81 15.76 13.38 -17.31
CA ALA A 81 16.61 13.03 -18.43
C ALA A 81 17.01 14.26 -19.26
N ARG A 82 18.08 14.12 -20.06
CA ARG A 82 18.55 15.18 -20.98
C ARG A 82 17.55 15.48 -22.08
N GLY A 83 16.87 14.47 -22.60
CA GLY A 83 15.79 14.61 -23.58
C GLY A 83 14.53 13.85 -23.19
N GLU A 84 13.40 14.27 -23.74
CA GLU A 84 12.12 13.55 -23.66
C GLU A 84 12.24 12.11 -24.17
N GLU A 85 13.05 11.87 -25.21
CA GLU A 85 13.27 10.53 -25.75
C GLU A 85 13.97 9.61 -24.74
N ASP A 86 15.01 10.10 -24.05
CA ASP A 86 15.71 9.34 -23.00
C ASP A 86 14.77 8.96 -21.86
N ALA A 87 13.96 9.91 -21.37
CA ALA A 87 12.97 9.64 -20.33
C ALA A 87 11.97 8.56 -20.78
N ARG A 88 11.47 8.64 -22.01
CA ARG A 88 10.53 7.65 -22.57
C ARG A 88 11.16 6.27 -22.69
N HIS A 89 12.41 6.16 -23.14
CA HIS A 89 13.11 4.88 -23.21
C HIS A 89 13.23 4.24 -21.83
N TRP A 90 13.62 5.00 -20.81
CA TRP A 90 13.74 4.49 -19.43
C TRP A 90 12.40 4.01 -18.88
N VAL A 91 11.33 4.79 -19.05
CA VAL A 91 9.99 4.41 -18.57
C VAL A 91 9.48 3.15 -19.28
N ARG A 92 9.63 3.08 -20.62
CA ARG A 92 9.21 1.92 -21.41
C ARG A 92 10.00 0.68 -21.06
N GLY A 93 11.33 0.78 -20.99
CA GLY A 93 12.21 -0.33 -20.66
C GLY A 93 11.93 -0.90 -19.27
N LEU A 94 11.79 -0.05 -18.25
CA LEU A 94 11.43 -0.49 -16.89
C LEU A 94 10.03 -1.13 -16.84
N THR A 95 9.07 -0.58 -17.58
CA THR A 95 7.71 -1.14 -17.67
C THR A 95 7.71 -2.51 -18.35
N LYS A 96 8.50 -2.69 -19.42
CA LYS A 96 8.69 -3.96 -20.12
C LYS A 96 9.35 -5.00 -19.22
N LEU A 97 10.43 -4.66 -18.52
CA LEU A 97 11.12 -5.56 -17.58
C LEU A 97 10.16 -6.07 -16.50
N ARG A 98 9.38 -5.18 -15.90
CA ARG A 98 8.39 -5.55 -14.88
C ARG A 98 7.31 -6.48 -15.43
N ARG A 99 6.76 -6.19 -16.61
CA ARG A 99 5.77 -7.07 -17.26
C ARG A 99 6.35 -8.45 -17.55
N ARG A 100 7.61 -8.51 -18.00
CA ARG A 100 8.29 -9.78 -18.25
C ARG A 100 8.46 -10.60 -16.98
N LEU A 101 8.93 -10.00 -15.90
CA LEU A 101 9.08 -10.69 -14.61
C LEU A 101 7.75 -11.20 -14.06
N GLN A 102 6.66 -10.46 -14.30
CA GLN A 102 5.32 -10.91 -13.96
C GLN A 102 4.85 -12.08 -14.84
N ALA A 103 5.22 -12.08 -16.13
CA ALA A 103 4.84 -13.09 -17.11
C ALA A 103 5.68 -14.39 -17.08
N MET A 104 6.89 -14.35 -16.50
CA MET A 104 7.75 -15.54 -16.38
C MET A 104 7.06 -16.65 -15.58
N SER A 105 7.18 -17.89 -16.08
CA SER A 105 6.83 -19.10 -15.35
C SER A 105 7.70 -19.25 -14.09
N GLN A 106 7.29 -20.10 -13.14
CA GLN A 106 8.09 -20.33 -11.93
C GLN A 106 9.45 -20.92 -12.24
N VAL A 107 9.54 -21.79 -13.26
CA VAL A 107 10.80 -22.38 -13.72
C VAL A 107 11.73 -21.29 -14.25
N GLU A 108 11.24 -20.41 -15.12
CA GLU A 108 12.04 -19.29 -15.64
C GLU A 108 12.42 -18.29 -14.57
N LYS A 109 11.56 -18.06 -13.55
CA LYS A 109 11.88 -17.20 -12.41
C LYS A 109 13.01 -17.79 -11.58
N LEU A 110 12.95 -19.09 -11.31
CA LEU A 110 13.98 -19.80 -10.55
C LEU A 110 15.30 -19.80 -11.32
N ASP A 111 15.27 -20.16 -12.61
CA ASP A 111 16.45 -20.19 -13.47
C ASP A 111 17.08 -18.80 -13.63
N HIS A 112 16.28 -17.78 -13.91
CA HIS A 112 16.73 -16.39 -13.98
C HIS A 112 17.30 -15.90 -12.64
N TRP A 113 16.70 -16.30 -11.52
CA TRP A 113 17.19 -15.97 -10.19
C TRP A 113 18.51 -16.67 -9.87
N ILE A 114 18.65 -17.97 -10.16
CA ILE A 114 19.88 -18.74 -9.95
C ILE A 114 21.01 -18.14 -10.79
N HIS A 115 20.80 -17.97 -12.10
CA HIS A 115 21.79 -17.36 -12.99
C HIS A 115 22.17 -15.94 -12.54
N GLY A 116 21.19 -15.11 -12.16
CA GLY A 116 21.45 -13.76 -11.66
C GLY A 116 22.15 -13.72 -10.30
N VAL A 117 21.94 -14.70 -9.42
CA VAL A 117 22.65 -14.82 -8.14
C VAL A 117 24.08 -15.26 -8.37
N LEU A 118 24.30 -16.30 -9.17
CA LEU A 118 25.63 -16.84 -9.45
C LEU A 118 26.51 -15.79 -10.14
N GLN A 119 26.01 -15.09 -11.16
CA GLN A 119 26.74 -14.01 -11.83
C GLN A 119 27.10 -12.83 -10.93
N ARG A 120 26.28 -12.53 -9.90
CA ARG A 120 26.59 -11.44 -8.95
C ARG A 120 27.56 -11.88 -7.87
N ALA A 121 27.59 -13.17 -7.58
CA ALA A 121 28.48 -13.74 -6.60
C ALA A 121 29.90 -13.89 -7.15
N ASP A 122 30.05 -14.26 -8.42
CA ASP A 122 31.31 -14.25 -9.19
C ASP A 122 31.74 -12.80 -9.48
N ARG A 123 32.67 -12.26 -8.68
CA ARG A 123 33.05 -10.84 -8.74
C ARG A 123 34.20 -10.57 -9.71
N ASN A 124 35.08 -11.54 -9.86
CA ASN A 124 36.24 -11.53 -10.73
C ASN A 124 35.90 -12.01 -12.16
N LYS A 125 34.71 -12.60 -12.37
CA LYS A 125 34.23 -13.11 -13.65
C LYS A 125 35.13 -14.21 -14.21
N ASP A 126 35.68 -15.04 -13.32
CA ASP A 126 36.51 -16.16 -13.72
C ASP A 126 35.72 -17.47 -13.89
N GLU A 127 34.39 -17.43 -13.71
CA GLU A 127 33.49 -18.60 -13.76
C GLU A 127 33.73 -19.61 -12.62
N GLU A 128 34.54 -19.25 -11.63
CA GLU A 128 34.88 -20.06 -10.46
C GLU A 128 34.43 -19.34 -9.18
N MET A 129 33.99 -20.09 -8.17
CA MET A 129 33.48 -19.49 -6.94
C MET A 129 34.45 -19.71 -5.78
N SER A 130 35.16 -18.66 -5.36
CA SER A 130 35.94 -18.70 -4.12
C SER A 130 35.02 -18.73 -2.88
N PHE A 131 35.52 -19.21 -1.73
CA PHE A 131 34.72 -19.20 -0.50
C PHE A 131 34.20 -17.80 -0.11
N ARG A 132 34.98 -16.75 -0.40
CA ARG A 132 34.58 -15.35 -0.15
C ARG A 132 33.36 -14.97 -1.00
N GLU A 133 33.30 -15.44 -2.23
CA GLU A 133 32.19 -15.21 -3.16
C GLU A 133 30.97 -16.03 -2.79
N VAL A 134 31.16 -17.30 -2.38
CA VAL A 134 30.09 -18.13 -1.81
C VAL A 134 29.47 -17.47 -0.58
N LYS A 135 30.27 -16.93 0.34
CA LYS A 135 29.76 -16.17 1.50
C LYS A 135 28.99 -14.91 1.08
N GLY A 136 29.43 -14.24 0.02
CA GLY A 136 28.71 -13.14 -0.60
C GLY A 136 27.35 -13.58 -1.17
N MET A 137 27.33 -14.73 -1.85
CA MET A 137 26.14 -15.35 -2.41
C MET A 137 25.11 -15.67 -1.32
N LEU A 138 25.51 -16.36 -0.24
CA LEU A 138 24.63 -16.74 0.87
C LEU A 138 23.91 -15.54 1.48
N ARG A 139 24.64 -14.44 1.70
CA ARG A 139 24.07 -13.17 2.18
C ARG A 139 23.10 -12.56 1.17
N MET A 140 23.41 -12.66 -0.12
CA MET A 140 22.59 -12.11 -1.20
C MET A 140 21.26 -12.85 -1.34
N VAL A 141 21.24 -14.16 -1.10
CA VAL A 141 20.02 -14.99 -1.08
C VAL A 141 19.33 -15.04 0.28
N ASN A 142 19.78 -14.21 1.23
CA ASN A 142 19.25 -14.12 2.59
C ASN A 142 19.28 -15.45 3.37
N ILE A 143 20.32 -16.26 3.15
CA ILE A 143 20.62 -17.45 3.96
C ILE A 143 21.57 -17.02 5.07
N ASP A 144 21.06 -17.01 6.30
CA ASP A 144 21.87 -16.82 7.50
C ASP A 144 22.46 -18.17 7.93
N MET A 145 23.75 -18.36 7.66
CA MET A 145 24.47 -19.60 7.92
C MET A 145 25.80 -19.29 8.61
N ASP A 146 26.15 -20.13 9.60
CA ASP A 146 27.45 -20.07 10.26
C ASP A 146 28.60 -20.26 9.25
N ASP A 147 29.60 -19.38 9.32
CA ASP A 147 30.74 -19.38 8.40
C ASP A 147 31.52 -20.71 8.45
N GLY A 148 31.63 -21.34 9.62
CA GLY A 148 32.32 -22.62 9.79
C GLY A 148 31.56 -23.78 9.17
N HIS A 149 30.23 -23.76 9.21
CA HIS A 149 29.39 -24.73 8.50
C HIS A 149 29.45 -24.52 6.98
N ALA A 150 29.30 -23.27 6.51
CA ALA A 150 29.42 -22.93 5.09
C ALA A 150 30.77 -23.35 4.52
N TYR A 151 31.87 -23.13 5.26
CA TYR A 151 33.21 -23.52 4.83
C TYR A 151 33.41 -25.04 4.77
N ARG A 152 32.83 -25.80 5.71
CA ARG A 152 32.85 -27.26 5.64
C ARG A 152 32.11 -27.75 4.39
N LEU A 153 30.91 -27.24 4.14
CA LEU A 153 30.14 -27.61 2.96
C LEU A 153 30.89 -27.27 1.66
N PHE A 154 31.51 -26.09 1.61
CA PHE A 154 32.39 -25.68 0.51
C PHE A 154 33.53 -26.67 0.29
N LYS A 155 34.29 -27.02 1.34
CA LYS A 155 35.42 -27.94 1.24
C LYS A 155 35.01 -29.38 0.89
N GLU A 156 33.81 -29.81 1.27
CA GLU A 156 33.28 -31.11 0.87
C GLU A 156 32.90 -31.17 -0.62
N CYS A 157 32.63 -30.02 -1.25
CA CYS A 157 32.28 -29.91 -2.66
C CYS A 157 33.49 -29.62 -3.57
N ASP A 158 34.55 -28.99 -3.04
CA ASP A 158 35.86 -28.74 -3.68
C ASP A 158 36.63 -30.07 -3.87
N ARG A 159 36.31 -30.81 -4.94
CA ARG A 159 36.96 -32.07 -5.31
C ARG A 159 38.26 -31.83 -6.06
N SER A 160 38.36 -30.71 -6.77
CA SER A 160 39.55 -30.24 -7.48
C SER A 160 40.69 -29.85 -6.53
N GLY A 161 40.37 -29.47 -5.29
CA GLY A 161 41.31 -29.09 -4.24
C GLY A 161 41.96 -27.74 -4.49
N ASN A 162 41.39 -26.91 -5.36
CA ASN A 162 41.95 -25.62 -5.78
C ASN A 162 41.41 -24.43 -4.98
N GLU A 163 40.63 -24.70 -3.92
CA GLU A 163 39.97 -23.71 -3.07
C GLU A 163 38.90 -22.87 -3.79
N ARG A 164 38.32 -23.43 -4.85
CA ARG A 164 37.25 -22.84 -5.64
C ARG A 164 36.22 -23.92 -5.99
N LEU A 165 35.02 -23.49 -6.36
CA LEU A 165 33.98 -24.38 -6.90
C LEU A 165 33.75 -24.04 -8.36
N GLU A 166 33.95 -25.03 -9.23
CA GLU A 166 33.74 -24.90 -10.68
C GLU A 166 32.56 -25.75 -11.12
N GLY A 167 31.70 -25.19 -12.00
CA GLY A 167 30.58 -25.89 -12.66
C GLY A 167 29.90 -26.99 -11.82
N PRO A 168 30.25 -28.29 -12.02
CA PRO A 168 29.66 -29.41 -11.26
C PRO A 168 29.81 -29.34 -9.72
N GLU A 169 30.92 -28.77 -9.22
CA GLU A 169 31.17 -28.62 -7.78
C GLU A 169 30.26 -27.56 -7.17
N LEU A 170 30.04 -26.47 -7.93
CA LEU A 170 29.12 -25.41 -7.55
C LEU A 170 27.66 -25.90 -7.60
N GLU A 171 27.30 -26.70 -8.60
CA GLU A 171 26.00 -27.37 -8.67
C GLU A 171 25.77 -28.30 -7.47
N GLU A 172 26.76 -29.12 -7.09
CA GLU A 172 26.70 -29.98 -5.90
C GLU A 172 26.57 -29.17 -4.61
N PHE A 173 27.32 -28.06 -4.49
CA PHE A 173 27.18 -27.15 -3.36
C PHE A 173 25.77 -26.58 -3.26
N CYS A 174 25.21 -26.07 -4.36
CA CYS A 174 23.84 -25.57 -4.41
C CYS A 174 22.80 -26.65 -4.10
N ARG A 175 22.98 -27.87 -4.63
CA ARG A 175 22.10 -29.01 -4.36
C ARG A 175 22.08 -29.36 -2.88
N ARG A 176 23.23 -29.40 -2.22
CA ARG A 176 23.31 -29.65 -0.77
C ARG A 176 22.76 -28.51 0.06
N LEU A 177 23.04 -27.27 -0.35
CA LEU A 177 22.55 -26.07 0.32
C LEU A 177 21.01 -25.99 0.30
N LEU A 178 20.40 -26.34 -0.83
CA LEU A 178 18.95 -26.28 -1.05
C LEU A 178 18.23 -27.56 -0.64
N ARG A 179 18.94 -28.54 -0.07
CA ARG A 179 18.37 -29.81 0.34
C ARG A 179 17.37 -29.63 1.48
N ARG A 180 16.19 -30.22 1.36
CA ARG A 180 15.09 -30.15 2.33
C ARG A 180 14.69 -31.56 2.78
N PRO A 181 15.41 -32.16 3.75
CA PRO A 181 15.19 -33.55 4.15
C PRO A 181 13.78 -33.82 4.69
N GLU A 182 13.13 -32.83 5.27
CA GLU A 182 11.74 -32.91 5.73
C GLU A 182 10.75 -32.98 4.56
N LEU A 183 11.03 -32.31 3.44
CA LEU A 183 10.19 -32.39 2.24
C LEU A 183 10.45 -33.71 1.50
N GLU A 184 11.70 -34.20 1.50
CA GLU A 184 12.04 -35.55 1.04
C GLU A 184 11.30 -36.62 1.84
N GLU A 185 11.14 -36.44 3.16
CA GLU A 185 10.39 -37.37 4.01
C GLU A 185 8.90 -37.35 3.71
N ILE A 186 8.31 -36.16 3.54
CA ILE A 186 6.91 -36.02 3.12
C ILE A 186 6.70 -36.70 1.76
N PHE A 187 7.55 -36.41 0.78
CA PHE A 187 7.45 -37.04 -0.55
C PHE A 187 7.56 -38.57 -0.48
N ARG A 188 8.49 -39.10 0.34
CA ARG A 188 8.67 -40.54 0.57
C ARG A 188 7.52 -41.22 1.29
N ARG A 189 6.70 -40.47 2.03
CA ARG A 189 5.52 -41.01 2.70
C ARG A 189 4.44 -41.43 1.70
N TYR A 190 4.37 -40.76 0.55
CA TYR A 190 3.36 -41.02 -0.48
C TYR A 190 3.90 -41.75 -1.70
N SER A 191 5.21 -41.64 -2.00
CA SER A 191 5.84 -42.37 -3.11
C SER A 191 6.21 -43.79 -2.72
N GLY A 192 6.10 -44.70 -3.69
CA GLY A 192 6.54 -46.08 -3.57
C GLY A 192 8.07 -46.26 -3.54
N GLU A 193 8.50 -47.51 -3.71
CA GLU A 193 9.93 -47.87 -3.74
C GLU A 193 10.70 -47.25 -4.91
N ASP A 194 9.98 -46.87 -5.97
CA ASP A 194 10.51 -46.22 -7.18
C ASP A 194 10.78 -44.71 -7.00
N GLN A 195 10.39 -44.13 -5.85
CA GLN A 195 10.66 -42.73 -5.49
C GLN A 195 10.09 -41.72 -6.50
N VAL A 196 8.94 -42.06 -7.07
CA VAL A 196 8.10 -41.16 -7.88
C VAL A 196 6.66 -41.21 -7.37
N LEU A 197 5.88 -40.17 -7.63
CA LEU A 197 4.45 -40.12 -7.34
C LEU A 197 3.66 -40.38 -8.62
N SER A 198 2.82 -41.41 -8.60
CA SER A 198 1.69 -41.55 -9.53
C SER A 198 0.62 -40.49 -9.28
N ALA A 199 -0.30 -40.33 -10.22
CA ALA A 199 -1.44 -39.44 -10.05
C ALA A 199 -2.30 -39.86 -8.86
N GLU A 200 -2.49 -41.16 -8.64
CA GLU A 200 -3.22 -41.74 -7.51
C GLU A 200 -2.53 -41.44 -6.17
N GLU A 201 -1.21 -41.65 -6.06
CA GLU A 201 -0.45 -41.33 -4.84
C GLU A 201 -0.46 -39.82 -4.54
N LEU A 202 -0.44 -38.98 -5.58
CA LEU A 202 -0.61 -37.53 -5.41
C LEU A 202 -2.03 -37.17 -4.94
N GLN A 203 -3.07 -37.89 -5.37
CA GLN A 203 -4.42 -37.69 -4.83
C GLN A 203 -4.47 -37.97 -3.32
N ASP A 204 -3.79 -39.01 -2.85
CA ASP A 204 -3.74 -39.33 -1.42
C ASP A 204 -3.11 -38.20 -0.61
N PHE A 205 -2.03 -37.60 -1.13
CA PHE A 205 -1.43 -36.41 -0.56
C PHE A 205 -2.43 -35.24 -0.51
N LEU A 206 -3.10 -34.92 -1.62
CA LEU A 206 -4.07 -33.82 -1.70
C LEU A 206 -5.26 -34.03 -0.75
N GLN A 207 -5.72 -35.28 -0.63
CA GLN A 207 -6.82 -35.66 0.25
C GLN A 207 -6.47 -35.44 1.73
N GLU A 208 -5.23 -35.76 2.14
CA GLU A 208 -4.73 -35.49 3.50
C GLU A 208 -4.57 -33.98 3.75
N GLN A 209 -4.25 -33.19 2.73
CA GLN A 209 -4.19 -31.73 2.84
C GLN A 209 -5.57 -31.05 2.87
N GLY A 210 -6.65 -31.78 2.56
CA GLY A 210 -8.00 -31.21 2.44
C GLY A 210 -8.23 -30.42 1.16
N GLU A 211 -7.42 -30.68 0.13
CA GLU A 211 -7.49 -30.05 -1.19
C GLU A 211 -8.41 -30.85 -2.15
N ASP A 212 -8.63 -30.34 -3.37
CA ASP A 212 -9.29 -31.10 -4.44
C ASP A 212 -8.45 -32.33 -4.83
N ALA A 213 -8.80 -33.47 -4.25
CA ALA A 213 -8.17 -34.76 -4.47
C ALA A 213 -8.73 -35.52 -5.69
N SER A 214 -9.30 -34.84 -6.69
CA SER A 214 -9.73 -35.51 -7.92
C SER A 214 -8.54 -35.92 -8.79
N LEU A 215 -8.67 -37.06 -9.49
CA LEU A 215 -7.60 -37.59 -10.35
C LEU A 215 -7.26 -36.60 -11.48
N ARG A 216 -8.27 -35.88 -11.95
CA ARG A 216 -8.12 -34.80 -12.91
C ARG A 216 -7.19 -33.70 -12.38
N GLN A 217 -7.35 -33.30 -11.12
CA GLN A 217 -6.53 -32.27 -10.50
C GLN A 217 -5.10 -32.75 -10.26
N ALA A 218 -4.93 -33.98 -9.75
CA ALA A 218 -3.60 -34.58 -9.60
C ALA A 218 -2.84 -34.62 -10.95
N LEU A 219 -3.47 -35.13 -12.02
CA LEU A 219 -2.88 -35.12 -13.37
C LEU A 219 -2.54 -33.71 -13.86
N ALA A 220 -3.39 -32.73 -13.58
CA ALA A 220 -3.13 -31.34 -13.97
C ALA A 220 -1.90 -30.77 -13.23
N ILE A 221 -1.76 -31.06 -11.93
CA ILE A 221 -0.59 -30.67 -11.14
C ILE A 221 0.68 -31.31 -11.72
N ILE A 222 0.68 -32.63 -11.96
CA ILE A 222 1.84 -33.33 -12.55
C ILE A 222 2.24 -32.70 -13.89
N ARG A 223 1.29 -32.53 -14.80
CA ARG A 223 1.56 -31.96 -16.13
C ARG A 223 2.04 -30.51 -16.09
N THR A 224 1.70 -29.77 -15.04
CA THR A 224 2.07 -28.35 -14.90
C THR A 224 3.43 -28.16 -14.24
N PHE A 225 3.75 -28.95 -13.21
CA PHE A 225 4.90 -28.69 -12.34
C PHE A 225 6.05 -29.68 -12.51
N GLU A 226 5.82 -30.86 -13.13
CA GLU A 226 6.89 -31.83 -13.33
C GLU A 226 7.95 -31.31 -14.30
N LEU A 227 9.22 -31.35 -13.89
CA LEU A 227 10.34 -30.85 -14.68
C LEU A 227 10.88 -31.91 -15.65
N ASN A 228 10.79 -33.19 -15.30
CA ASN A 228 11.26 -34.29 -16.13
C ASN A 228 10.20 -34.68 -17.19
N GLU A 229 10.50 -34.40 -18.47
CA GLU A 229 9.60 -34.69 -19.59
C GLU A 229 9.16 -36.16 -19.69
N LYS A 230 10.03 -37.12 -19.33
CA LYS A 230 9.69 -38.54 -19.39
C LYS A 230 8.70 -38.91 -18.28
N ALA A 231 8.95 -38.44 -17.05
CA ALA A 231 8.04 -38.63 -15.94
C ALA A 231 6.68 -37.98 -16.25
N ARG A 232 6.69 -36.74 -16.75
CA ARG A 232 5.49 -36.01 -17.15
C ARG A 232 4.66 -36.74 -18.21
N GLN A 233 5.31 -37.32 -19.23
CA GLN A 233 4.64 -38.11 -20.28
C GLN A 233 4.00 -39.40 -19.75
N GLN A 234 4.50 -39.90 -18.62
CA GLN A 234 3.97 -41.08 -17.94
C GLN A 234 3.00 -40.72 -16.81
N ASP A 235 2.63 -39.43 -16.69
CA ASP A 235 1.81 -38.90 -15.60
C ASP A 235 2.40 -39.25 -14.20
N LEU A 236 3.73 -39.21 -14.09
CA LEU A 236 4.50 -39.38 -12.86
C LEU A 236 5.14 -38.05 -12.42
N MET A 237 5.28 -37.86 -11.11
CA MET A 237 5.92 -36.69 -10.50
C MET A 237 7.15 -37.08 -9.68
N THR A 238 8.25 -36.40 -9.96
CA THR A 238 9.50 -36.49 -9.21
C THR A 238 9.48 -35.55 -8.00
N LEU A 239 10.45 -35.70 -7.09
CA LEU A 239 10.61 -34.78 -5.96
C LEU A 239 10.72 -33.32 -6.43
N ASP A 240 11.47 -33.06 -7.50
CA ASP A 240 11.64 -31.70 -8.02
C ASP A 240 10.29 -31.13 -8.50
N GLY A 241 9.48 -31.92 -9.21
CA GLY A 241 8.13 -31.52 -9.60
C GLY A 241 7.21 -31.24 -8.41
N PHE A 242 7.30 -32.06 -7.37
CA PHE A 242 6.55 -31.88 -6.13
C PHE A 242 6.95 -30.59 -5.39
N LEU A 243 8.26 -30.30 -5.30
CA LEU A 243 8.75 -29.06 -4.72
C LEU A 243 8.30 -27.84 -5.53
N MET A 244 8.30 -27.93 -6.87
CA MET A 244 7.79 -26.88 -7.74
C MET A 244 6.30 -26.62 -7.51
N TYR A 245 5.51 -27.66 -7.27
CA TYR A 245 4.10 -27.53 -6.87
C TYR A 245 3.95 -26.85 -5.51
N LEU A 246 4.67 -27.29 -4.47
CA LEU A 246 4.58 -26.71 -3.13
C LEU A 246 5.00 -25.23 -3.09
N LEU A 247 5.95 -24.82 -3.94
CA LEU A 247 6.39 -23.43 -4.06
C LEU A 247 5.52 -22.61 -5.04
N SER A 248 4.53 -23.24 -5.68
CA SER A 248 3.64 -22.58 -6.63
C SER A 248 2.46 -21.90 -5.93
N ALA A 249 1.69 -21.12 -6.69
CA ALA A 249 0.43 -20.58 -6.23
C ALA A 249 -0.64 -21.68 -5.95
N ALA A 250 -0.49 -22.87 -6.55
CA ALA A 250 -1.42 -23.98 -6.33
C ALA A 250 -1.16 -24.72 -5.01
N GLY A 251 0.07 -24.68 -4.50
CA GLY A 251 0.43 -25.20 -3.16
C GLY A 251 0.47 -24.12 -2.07
N ASP A 252 -0.07 -22.93 -2.36
CA ASP A 252 -0.08 -21.80 -1.43
C ASP A 252 -1.10 -22.03 -0.31
N ILE A 253 -0.72 -21.73 0.93
CA ILE A 253 -1.59 -21.86 2.11
C ILE A 253 -2.85 -20.98 2.00
N PHE A 254 -2.81 -19.93 1.16
CA PHE A 254 -3.95 -19.06 0.92
C PHE A 254 -4.82 -19.54 -0.24
N ASN A 255 -6.14 -19.61 -0.02
CA ASN A 255 -7.10 -19.84 -1.07
C ASN A 255 -6.94 -18.78 -2.18
N GLN A 256 -6.62 -19.24 -3.39
CA GLN A 256 -6.39 -18.40 -4.55
C GLN A 256 -7.64 -17.63 -4.98
N GLU A 257 -8.84 -18.16 -4.76
CA GLU A 257 -10.11 -17.47 -5.04
C GLU A 257 -10.26 -16.20 -4.21
N HIS A 258 -9.63 -16.16 -3.03
CA HIS A 258 -9.68 -15.00 -2.14
C HIS A 258 -8.67 -13.89 -2.52
N ARG A 259 -7.90 -14.07 -3.61
CA ARG A 259 -7.03 -13.02 -4.16
C ARG A 259 -7.80 -11.91 -4.86
N GLU A 260 -9.01 -12.22 -5.32
CA GLU A 260 -9.96 -11.25 -5.84
C GLU A 260 -11.11 -11.01 -4.85
N VAL A 261 -11.98 -10.07 -5.20
CA VAL A 261 -13.13 -9.70 -4.37
C VAL A 261 -14.15 -10.83 -4.47
N HIS A 262 -14.29 -11.60 -3.40
CA HIS A 262 -15.18 -12.76 -3.30
C HIS A 262 -16.36 -12.51 -2.35
N GLN A 263 -16.34 -11.41 -1.58
CA GLN A 263 -17.44 -11.05 -0.71
C GLN A 263 -18.62 -10.55 -1.53
N ASP A 264 -19.85 -10.75 -1.03
CA ASP A 264 -21.02 -10.05 -1.55
C ASP A 264 -20.84 -8.55 -1.30
N MET A 265 -20.70 -7.77 -2.38
CA MET A 265 -20.50 -6.31 -2.33
C MET A 265 -21.80 -5.51 -2.50
N THR A 266 -22.95 -6.19 -2.43
CA THR A 266 -24.29 -5.60 -2.63
C THR A 266 -25.03 -5.28 -1.33
N GLN A 267 -24.47 -5.62 -0.16
CA GLN A 267 -25.03 -5.26 1.14
C GLN A 267 -24.85 -3.76 1.44
N PRO A 268 -25.63 -3.17 2.37
CA PRO A 268 -25.45 -1.78 2.78
C PRO A 268 -24.02 -1.47 3.28
N LEU A 269 -23.50 -0.27 3.00
CA LEU A 269 -22.12 0.12 3.33
C LEU A 269 -21.73 -0.10 4.81
N CYS A 270 -22.68 0.01 5.74
CA CYS A 270 -22.43 -0.22 7.18
C CYS A 270 -22.17 -1.69 7.57
N HIS A 271 -22.30 -2.65 6.64
CA HIS A 271 -22.05 -4.07 6.90
C HIS A 271 -20.58 -4.49 6.66
N TYR A 272 -19.73 -3.58 6.22
CA TYR A 272 -18.34 -3.87 5.84
C TYR A 272 -17.34 -3.25 6.80
N PHE A 273 -16.25 -3.97 7.06
CA PHE A 273 -15.05 -3.35 7.60
C PHE A 273 -14.36 -2.53 6.49
N ILE A 274 -14.26 -1.22 6.71
CA ILE A 274 -13.67 -0.29 5.74
C ILE A 274 -12.24 0.04 6.19
N SER A 275 -11.26 -0.33 5.37
CA SER A 275 -9.85 0.04 5.60
C SER A 275 -9.72 1.56 5.68
N SER A 276 -9.31 2.06 6.86
CA SER A 276 -9.35 3.49 7.21
C SER A 276 -8.01 3.97 7.75
N SER A 277 -7.63 5.20 7.40
CA SER A 277 -6.38 5.85 7.82
C SER A 277 -6.69 7.07 8.67
N HIS A 278 -6.04 7.16 9.83
CA HIS A 278 -6.10 8.30 10.74
C HIS A 278 -4.91 9.25 10.48
N ASN A 279 -5.15 10.56 10.51
CA ASN A 279 -4.18 11.62 10.20
C ASN A 279 -3.34 11.31 8.96
N THR A 280 -4.00 10.97 7.86
CA THR A 280 -3.39 10.39 6.65
C THR A 280 -2.24 11.23 6.08
N PHE A 281 -2.27 12.55 6.27
CA PHE A 281 -1.23 13.46 5.80
C PHE A 281 0.14 13.28 6.49
N LEU A 282 0.19 12.72 7.70
CA LEU A 282 1.42 12.56 8.45
C LEU A 282 2.26 11.38 7.95
N THR A 283 3.56 11.61 7.78
CA THR A 283 4.50 10.57 7.32
C THR A 283 5.28 9.90 8.45
N HIS A 284 5.32 10.52 9.63
CA HIS A 284 6.12 10.08 10.78
C HIS A 284 5.35 10.40 12.08
N ASN A 285 5.98 11.11 13.01
CA ASN A 285 5.46 11.39 14.34
C ASN A 285 4.25 12.34 14.30
N GLN A 286 3.32 12.15 15.25
CA GLN A 286 2.17 13.03 15.49
C GLN A 286 2.57 14.45 15.92
N ILE A 287 3.84 14.64 16.36
CA ILE A 287 4.40 15.94 16.76
C ILE A 287 5.66 16.23 15.94
N GLY A 288 5.71 17.40 15.30
CA GLY A 288 6.83 17.84 14.47
C GLY A 288 7.05 17.02 13.19
N GLY A 289 6.11 16.14 12.83
CA GLY A 289 6.17 15.33 11.61
C GLY A 289 5.92 16.13 10.34
N THR A 290 6.41 15.60 9.22
CA THR A 290 6.16 16.16 7.89
C THR A 290 4.82 15.70 7.33
N SER A 291 4.00 16.66 6.90
CA SER A 291 2.79 16.45 6.11
C SER A 291 3.12 16.30 4.63
N SER A 292 2.51 15.31 3.96
CA SER A 292 2.85 14.93 2.58
C SER A 292 1.62 14.47 1.81
N THR A 293 1.56 14.83 0.52
CA THR A 293 0.53 14.33 -0.39
C THR A 293 0.79 12.87 -0.78
N GLU A 294 2.05 12.42 -0.79
CA GLU A 294 2.41 11.01 -1.01
C GLU A 294 1.86 10.08 0.08
N ALA A 295 1.56 10.60 1.28
CA ALA A 295 0.96 9.79 2.33
C ALA A 295 -0.45 9.31 1.94
N TYR A 296 -1.26 10.17 1.32
CA TYR A 296 -2.55 9.80 0.73
C TYR A 296 -2.39 8.80 -0.42
N VAL A 297 -1.40 9.04 -1.29
CA VAL A 297 -1.11 8.12 -2.41
C VAL A 297 -0.75 6.73 -1.90
N ARG A 298 0.12 6.63 -0.88
CA ARG A 298 0.50 5.34 -0.28
C ARG A 298 -0.70 4.64 0.35
N ALA A 299 -1.54 5.37 1.11
CA ALA A 299 -2.74 4.80 1.72
C ALA A 299 -3.69 4.23 0.67
N LEU A 300 -4.03 5.01 -0.36
CA LEU A 300 -4.99 4.61 -1.40
C LEU A 300 -4.44 3.49 -2.30
N VAL A 301 -3.15 3.52 -2.65
CA VAL A 301 -2.50 2.44 -3.43
C VAL A 301 -2.36 1.15 -2.62
N ALA A 302 -2.31 1.23 -1.29
CA ALA A 302 -2.38 0.07 -0.40
C ALA A 302 -3.81 -0.47 -0.23
N GLY A 303 -4.83 0.19 -0.80
CA GLY A 303 -6.23 -0.23 -0.75
C GLY A 303 -7.07 0.46 0.33
N CYS A 304 -6.53 1.41 1.09
CA CYS A 304 -7.29 2.21 2.07
C CYS A 304 -8.48 2.90 1.38
N ARG A 305 -9.65 2.92 2.01
CA ARG A 305 -10.92 3.45 1.48
C ARG A 305 -11.50 4.61 2.30
N CYS A 306 -10.91 4.95 3.45
CA CYS A 306 -11.26 6.16 4.20
C CYS A 306 -9.99 6.91 4.61
N VAL A 307 -9.87 8.16 4.22
CA VAL A 307 -8.70 9.01 4.52
C VAL A 307 -9.14 10.27 5.24
N GLU A 308 -8.28 10.78 6.12
CA GLU A 308 -8.57 11.91 7.00
C GLU A 308 -7.83 13.17 6.57
N LEU A 309 -8.53 14.31 6.62
CA LEU A 309 -8.02 15.62 6.25
C LEU A 309 -8.33 16.64 7.36
N ASP A 310 -7.30 17.06 8.10
CA ASP A 310 -7.38 18.14 9.09
C ASP A 310 -7.25 19.49 8.40
N CYS A 311 -8.38 20.12 8.10
CA CYS A 311 -8.46 21.31 7.27
C CYS A 311 -8.41 22.57 8.13
N TRP A 312 -7.50 23.48 7.81
CA TRP A 312 -7.29 24.75 8.50
C TRP A 312 -7.22 25.90 7.49
N ASP A 313 -7.55 27.11 7.95
CA ASP A 313 -7.37 28.30 7.13
C ASP A 313 -5.90 28.50 6.74
N GLY A 314 -5.68 28.74 5.46
CA GLY A 314 -4.36 29.06 4.91
C GLY A 314 -4.28 30.49 4.35
N PRO A 315 -3.06 30.93 4.03
CA PRO A 315 -2.82 32.26 3.48
C PRO A 315 -3.45 32.41 2.08
N GLY A 316 -3.89 33.62 1.74
CA GLY A 316 -4.46 33.91 0.42
C GLY A 316 -5.82 33.27 0.14
N GLY A 317 -6.54 32.84 1.19
CA GLY A 317 -7.85 32.19 1.04
C GLY A 317 -7.79 30.73 0.60
N GLU A 318 -6.60 30.14 0.56
CA GLU A 318 -6.38 28.74 0.17
C GLU A 318 -6.28 27.82 1.40
N PRO A 319 -7.21 26.86 1.59
CA PRO A 319 -7.19 25.96 2.73
C PRO A 319 -5.95 25.06 2.74
N VAL A 320 -5.48 24.73 3.94
CA VAL A 320 -4.33 23.85 4.16
C VAL A 320 -4.71 22.64 5.00
N VAL A 321 -3.93 21.56 4.85
CA VAL A 321 -4.02 20.36 5.68
C VAL A 321 -2.78 20.28 6.58
N CYS A 322 -3.01 20.20 7.89
CA CYS A 322 -1.96 20.04 8.90
C CYS A 322 -2.54 19.65 10.26
N HIS A 323 -1.70 19.13 11.15
CA HIS A 323 -2.11 18.89 12.53
C HIS A 323 -1.95 20.19 13.34
N GLY A 324 -3.06 20.91 13.54
CA GLY A 324 -3.07 22.31 14.02
C GLY A 324 -2.39 22.55 15.37
N ARG A 325 -2.25 21.52 16.21
CA ARG A 325 -1.64 21.61 17.55
C ARG A 325 -0.14 21.21 17.61
N ALA A 326 0.49 20.82 16.49
CA ALA A 326 1.74 20.03 16.53
C ALA A 326 2.95 20.56 15.73
N LEU A 327 2.98 21.83 15.30
CA LEU A 327 4.09 22.41 14.51
C LEU A 327 4.49 21.57 13.28
N THR A 328 3.53 20.87 12.67
CA THR A 328 3.77 20.07 11.46
C THR A 328 3.84 20.95 10.22
N SER A 329 4.52 20.49 9.16
CA SER A 329 4.48 21.20 7.88
C SER A 329 3.05 21.24 7.32
N LYS A 330 2.75 22.25 6.49
CA LYS A 330 1.45 22.45 5.87
C LYS A 330 1.50 22.00 4.40
N ILE A 331 0.43 21.38 3.93
CA ILE A 331 0.22 21.07 2.51
C ILE A 331 -1.10 21.70 2.05
N LEU A 332 -1.19 22.13 0.80
CA LEU A 332 -2.43 22.71 0.29
C LEU A 332 -3.53 21.66 0.22
N PHE A 333 -4.74 22.01 0.63
CA PHE A 333 -5.91 21.13 0.49
C PHE A 333 -6.12 20.73 -0.97
N ARG A 334 -5.98 21.69 -1.88
CA ARG A 334 -6.06 21.48 -3.33
C ARG A 334 -5.14 20.34 -3.80
N ASP A 335 -3.85 20.38 -3.44
CA ASP A 335 -2.86 19.38 -3.86
C ASP A 335 -3.18 17.97 -3.30
N VAL A 336 -3.78 17.91 -2.11
CA VAL A 336 -4.27 16.66 -1.52
C VAL A 336 -5.42 16.09 -2.36
N ILE A 337 -6.42 16.91 -2.71
CA ILE A 337 -7.55 16.46 -3.53
C ILE A 337 -7.10 16.04 -4.94
N GLU A 338 -6.14 16.75 -5.55
CA GLU A 338 -5.54 16.36 -6.84
C GLU A 338 -4.85 14.99 -6.73
N SER A 339 -4.10 14.77 -5.65
CA SER A 339 -3.46 13.47 -5.40
C SER A 339 -4.47 12.35 -5.21
N ILE A 340 -5.58 12.60 -4.51
CA ILE A 340 -6.68 11.64 -4.31
C ILE A 340 -7.35 11.32 -5.64
N ARG A 341 -7.70 12.33 -6.46
CA ARG A 341 -8.26 12.13 -7.81
C ARG A 341 -7.43 11.14 -8.62
N ASP A 342 -6.10 11.30 -8.58
CA ASP A 342 -5.18 10.51 -9.39
C ASP A 342 -5.00 9.07 -8.90
N CYS A 343 -5.39 8.72 -7.66
CA CYS A 343 -5.13 7.38 -7.11
C CYS A 343 -6.30 6.69 -6.40
N ALA A 344 -7.42 7.38 -6.17
CA ALA A 344 -8.58 6.86 -5.42
C ALA A 344 -9.01 5.46 -5.88
N PHE A 345 -9.07 5.23 -7.19
CA PHE A 345 -9.58 3.98 -7.77
C PHE A 345 -8.53 3.13 -8.50
N LYS A 346 -7.23 3.41 -8.32
CA LYS A 346 -6.16 2.65 -8.99
C LYS A 346 -6.03 1.20 -8.50
N LYS A 347 -6.21 0.98 -7.19
CA LYS A 347 -6.09 -0.37 -6.57
C LYS A 347 -7.45 -1.06 -6.38
N SER A 348 -8.51 -0.28 -6.15
CA SER A 348 -9.85 -0.80 -5.85
C SER A 348 -10.89 0.14 -6.45
N PRO A 349 -11.94 -0.38 -7.13
CA PRO A 349 -13.00 0.44 -7.71
C PRO A 349 -14.03 0.93 -6.67
N TYR A 350 -14.02 0.36 -5.46
CA TYR A 350 -14.98 0.65 -4.40
C TYR A 350 -14.79 2.05 -3.79
N PRO A 351 -15.85 2.64 -3.21
CA PRO A 351 -15.89 4.05 -2.81
C PRO A 351 -14.77 4.48 -1.88
N VAL A 352 -14.41 5.76 -1.95
CA VAL A 352 -13.48 6.41 -1.03
C VAL A 352 -14.21 7.45 -0.18
N ILE A 353 -14.01 7.44 1.14
CA ILE A 353 -14.59 8.40 2.08
C ILE A 353 -13.50 9.41 2.49
N LEU A 354 -13.81 10.70 2.36
CA LEU A 354 -13.00 11.80 2.87
C LEU A 354 -13.56 12.23 4.23
N SER A 355 -12.85 11.90 5.32
CA SER A 355 -13.19 12.35 6.67
C SER A 355 -12.59 13.73 6.91
N LEU A 356 -13.43 14.77 6.88
CA LEU A 356 -12.97 16.15 7.07
C LEU A 356 -13.03 16.54 8.55
N GLU A 357 -11.88 16.77 9.17
CA GLU A 357 -11.78 17.50 10.45
C GLU A 357 -11.63 18.99 10.12
N ASN A 358 -12.76 19.72 10.11
CA ASN A 358 -12.83 21.06 9.54
C ASN A 358 -12.70 22.16 10.60
N HIS A 359 -11.63 22.95 10.50
CA HIS A 359 -11.33 24.13 11.31
C HIS A 359 -11.27 25.43 10.48
N CYS A 360 -11.73 25.41 9.24
CA CYS A 360 -11.73 26.57 8.35
C CYS A 360 -12.91 27.53 8.64
N GLY A 361 -12.70 28.82 8.41
CA GLY A 361 -13.79 29.80 8.33
C GLY A 361 -14.68 29.57 7.10
N LEU A 362 -15.91 30.11 7.13
CA LEU A 362 -16.95 29.85 6.11
C LEU A 362 -16.49 30.13 4.66
N GLU A 363 -15.70 31.19 4.45
CA GLU A 363 -15.18 31.54 3.11
C GLU A 363 -14.24 30.44 2.57
N GLN A 364 -13.33 29.95 3.41
CA GLN A 364 -12.41 28.88 3.02
C GLN A 364 -13.10 27.52 2.95
N GLN A 365 -14.16 27.27 3.72
CA GLN A 365 -15.04 26.10 3.54
C GLN A 365 -15.73 26.10 2.16
N ALA A 366 -16.20 27.27 1.69
CA ALA A 366 -16.72 27.41 0.33
C ALA A 366 -15.62 27.15 -0.72
N THR A 367 -14.38 27.56 -0.43
CA THR A 367 -13.22 27.21 -1.26
C THR A 367 -12.91 25.71 -1.27
N MET A 368 -12.97 25.02 -0.12
CA MET A 368 -12.85 23.56 -0.07
C MET A 368 -13.90 22.88 -0.94
N ALA A 369 -15.17 23.30 -0.83
CA ALA A 369 -16.27 22.75 -1.63
C ALA A 369 -16.05 22.98 -3.15
N ARG A 370 -15.53 24.15 -3.53
CA ARG A 370 -15.16 24.48 -4.92
C ARG A 370 -14.06 23.56 -5.43
N HIS A 371 -12.99 23.37 -4.66
CA HIS A 371 -11.88 22.48 -5.02
C HIS A 371 -12.35 21.03 -5.16
N LEU A 372 -13.14 20.53 -4.19
CA LEU A 372 -13.72 19.18 -4.26
C LEU A 372 -14.52 18.98 -5.56
N LYS A 373 -15.43 19.90 -5.89
CA LYS A 373 -16.25 19.82 -7.11
C LYS A 373 -15.41 19.92 -8.39
N ALA A 374 -14.50 20.89 -8.46
CA ALA A 374 -13.71 21.14 -9.67
C ALA A 374 -12.71 20.02 -9.97
N ILE A 375 -12.09 19.43 -8.94
CA ILE A 375 -11.01 18.46 -9.09
C ILE A 375 -11.56 17.04 -9.22
N LEU A 376 -12.54 16.65 -8.39
CA LEU A 376 -13.08 15.29 -8.40
C LEU A 376 -14.19 15.12 -9.44
N GLY A 377 -14.88 16.20 -9.85
CA GLY A 377 -15.91 16.14 -10.88
C GLY A 377 -16.94 15.05 -10.62
N GLU A 378 -17.16 14.19 -11.61
CA GLU A 378 -18.09 13.04 -11.56
C GLU A 378 -17.74 11.97 -10.52
N MET A 379 -16.49 11.94 -10.03
CA MET A 379 -16.10 11.05 -8.94
C MET A 379 -16.77 11.49 -7.64
N LEU A 380 -17.00 12.79 -7.43
CA LEU A 380 -17.61 13.29 -6.20
C LEU A 380 -19.12 13.01 -6.19
N LEU A 381 -19.57 12.34 -5.13
CA LEU A 381 -21.00 12.14 -4.92
C LEU A 381 -21.61 13.43 -4.35
N THR A 382 -22.41 14.11 -5.17
CA THR A 382 -23.03 15.41 -4.84
C THR A 382 -24.54 15.35 -4.57
N ARG A 383 -25.16 14.19 -4.80
CA ARG A 383 -26.58 13.93 -4.57
C ARG A 383 -26.81 12.46 -4.20
N PRO A 384 -27.92 12.13 -3.52
CA PRO A 384 -28.32 10.73 -3.33
C PRO A 384 -28.45 10.02 -4.68
N LEU A 385 -28.15 8.72 -4.70
CA LEU A 385 -28.40 7.85 -5.85
C LEU A 385 -29.90 7.77 -6.13
N GLU A 386 -30.26 7.74 -7.41
CA GLU A 386 -31.64 7.61 -7.85
C GLU A 386 -32.25 6.28 -7.40
N GLY A 387 -33.47 6.31 -6.88
CA GLY A 387 -34.14 5.13 -6.35
C GLY A 387 -33.55 4.55 -5.05
N GLN A 388 -32.56 5.21 -4.43
CA GLN A 388 -31.99 4.74 -3.17
C GLN A 388 -33.00 4.85 -2.03
N ASP A 389 -33.18 3.76 -1.29
CA ASP A 389 -33.96 3.74 -0.06
C ASP A 389 -33.42 4.78 0.96
N PRO A 390 -34.24 5.74 1.41
CA PRO A 390 -33.86 6.67 2.47
C PRO A 390 -33.45 6.01 3.79
N HIS A 391 -33.95 4.81 4.06
CA HIS A 391 -33.73 4.04 5.29
C HIS A 391 -32.58 3.05 5.22
N SER A 392 -31.81 3.03 4.12
CA SER A 392 -30.63 2.18 3.98
C SER A 392 -29.47 2.92 3.33
N LEU A 393 -28.24 2.52 3.66
CA LEU A 393 -27.05 2.98 2.95
C LEU A 393 -26.94 2.22 1.61
N PRO A 394 -26.51 2.90 0.53
CA PRO A 394 -26.19 2.20 -0.71
C PRO A 394 -25.03 1.22 -0.48
N SER A 395 -24.96 0.20 -1.33
CA SER A 395 -23.89 -0.79 -1.28
C SER A 395 -22.57 -0.27 -1.85
N PRO A 396 -21.43 -0.89 -1.51
CA PRO A 396 -20.16 -0.61 -2.18
C PRO A 396 -20.26 -0.76 -3.70
N GLU A 397 -21.03 -1.73 -4.20
CA GLU A 397 -21.25 -1.96 -5.63
C GLU A 397 -21.90 -0.75 -6.31
N GLN A 398 -22.97 -0.21 -5.72
CA GLN A 398 -23.67 0.98 -6.23
C GLN A 398 -22.81 2.25 -6.18
N LEU A 399 -21.82 2.29 -5.29
CA LEU A 399 -20.93 3.43 -5.08
C LEU A 399 -19.57 3.29 -5.77
N LYS A 400 -19.38 2.33 -6.69
CA LYS A 400 -18.13 2.19 -7.43
C LYS A 400 -17.74 3.49 -8.13
N GLY A 401 -16.47 3.86 -8.01
CA GLY A 401 -15.91 5.09 -8.58
C GLY A 401 -16.37 6.38 -7.90
N LYS A 402 -17.05 6.31 -6.74
CA LYS A 402 -17.53 7.49 -6.02
C LYS A 402 -16.67 7.85 -4.80
N VAL A 403 -16.48 9.15 -4.62
CA VAL A 403 -15.85 9.78 -3.46
C VAL A 403 -16.94 10.45 -2.63
N LEU A 404 -17.02 10.07 -1.35
CA LEU A 404 -18.00 10.56 -0.40
C LEU A 404 -17.33 11.54 0.56
N VAL A 405 -18.04 12.57 0.98
CA VAL A 405 -17.58 13.50 2.03
C VAL A 405 -18.27 13.16 3.33
N LYS A 406 -17.46 12.86 4.36
CA LYS A 406 -17.91 12.79 5.74
C LYS A 406 -17.64 14.13 6.40
N GLY A 407 -18.70 14.77 6.90
CA GLY A 407 -18.62 16.08 7.54
C GLY A 407 -19.94 16.50 8.18
N LYS A 408 -19.96 17.70 8.76
CA LYS A 408 -21.17 18.30 9.33
C LYS A 408 -22.16 18.66 8.21
N LYS A 409 -23.46 18.53 8.49
CA LYS A 409 -24.54 18.90 7.56
C LYS A 409 -25.51 19.88 8.24
N LEU A 410 -25.93 20.91 7.51
CA LEU A 410 -26.98 21.82 7.92
C LEU A 410 -28.33 21.09 7.99
N PRO A 411 -29.21 21.45 8.94
CA PRO A 411 -30.58 20.95 8.97
C PRO A 411 -31.30 21.29 7.66
N GLU A 412 -32.07 20.35 7.13
CA GLU A 412 -32.93 20.61 5.96
C GLU A 412 -34.01 21.65 6.34
N PRO A 413 -34.29 22.66 5.49
CA PRO A 413 -35.37 23.60 5.76
C PRO A 413 -36.71 22.87 5.79
N GLY A 414 -37.35 22.75 6.96
CA GLY A 414 -38.71 22.23 7.10
C GLY A 414 -38.91 21.04 8.06
N HIS A 415 -37.87 20.51 8.70
CA HIS A 415 -38.04 19.55 9.81
C HIS A 415 -37.93 20.27 11.16
N GLU A 416 -39.07 20.76 11.67
CA GLU A 416 -39.19 21.12 13.08
C GLU A 416 -38.94 19.87 13.94
N ARG A 417 -37.98 19.94 14.87
CA ARG A 417 -37.77 18.89 15.87
C ARG A 417 -38.98 18.85 16.80
N GLN A 418 -39.97 17.99 16.52
CA GLN A 418 -40.97 17.62 17.52
C GLN A 418 -40.32 16.69 18.55
N GLY A 419 -40.21 17.17 19.79
CA GLY A 419 -39.79 16.38 20.94
C GLY A 419 -38.83 17.14 21.84
N GLY A 420 -39.38 17.91 22.77
CA GLY A 420 -38.63 18.52 23.86
C GLY A 420 -38.04 17.44 24.76
N THR A 421 -36.72 17.34 24.80
CA THR A 421 -35.98 16.86 25.96
C THR A 421 -34.60 17.50 25.87
N SER A 422 -34.20 18.16 26.95
CA SER A 422 -33.00 18.97 27.06
C SER A 422 -31.76 18.16 26.65
N LEU A 423 -31.29 18.36 25.42
CA LEU A 423 -29.94 17.95 25.01
C LEU A 423 -28.95 18.83 25.78
N PRO A 424 -27.85 18.28 26.33
CA PRO A 424 -26.78 19.11 26.86
C PRO A 424 -26.29 20.05 25.75
N ALA A 425 -25.88 21.25 26.13
CA ALA A 425 -25.53 22.30 25.19
C ALA A 425 -24.45 21.79 24.21
N PRO A 426 -24.44 22.22 22.94
CA PRO A 426 -23.46 21.78 21.93
C PRO A 426 -21.98 22.01 22.30
N GLY A 427 -21.70 22.73 23.39
CA GLY A 427 -20.36 22.98 23.92
C GLY A 427 -19.85 21.93 24.91
N GLU A 428 -20.71 21.22 25.65
CA GLU A 428 -20.23 20.35 26.75
C GLU A 428 -19.52 19.08 26.26
N VAL A 429 -19.89 18.56 25.07
CA VAL A 429 -19.28 17.34 24.52
C VAL A 429 -18.02 17.66 23.70
N GLY A 430 -17.97 18.83 23.04
CA GLY A 430 -16.78 19.30 22.33
C GLY A 430 -15.64 19.69 23.27
N GLU A 431 -15.98 20.24 24.44
CA GLU A 431 -15.01 20.52 25.51
C GLU A 431 -14.42 19.22 26.07
N GLU A 432 -15.21 18.15 26.24
CA GLU A 432 -14.69 16.84 26.68
C GLU A 432 -13.76 16.19 25.64
N GLU A 433 -14.07 16.26 24.34
CA GLU A 433 -13.19 15.71 23.28
C GLU A 433 -11.89 16.51 23.12
N GLU A 434 -11.94 17.84 23.25
CA GLU A 434 -10.74 18.69 23.23
C GLU A 434 -9.91 18.58 24.52
N GLU A 435 -10.54 18.46 25.70
CA GLU A 435 -9.88 18.20 26.99
C GLU A 435 -9.28 16.80 27.09
N GLU A 436 -9.87 15.78 26.45
CA GLU A 436 -9.29 14.44 26.42
C GLU A 436 -8.08 14.36 25.47
N LYS A 437 -8.12 15.01 24.29
CA LYS A 437 -6.94 15.17 23.42
C LYS A 437 -5.79 15.91 24.13
N LEU A 438 -6.09 16.81 25.06
CA LEU A 438 -5.10 17.50 25.92
C LEU A 438 -4.37 16.56 26.89
N LYS A 439 -4.95 15.39 27.24
CA LYS A 439 -4.35 14.41 28.18
C LYS A 439 -3.50 13.34 27.50
N GLU A 440 -3.68 13.11 26.20
CA GLU A 440 -2.93 12.11 25.42
C GLU A 440 -1.58 12.63 24.87
N GLY A 441 -1.38 13.96 24.84
CA GLY A 441 -0.08 14.56 24.61
C GLY A 441 0.82 14.40 25.85
N GLY A 442 1.84 13.56 25.76
CA GLY A 442 2.70 13.13 26.86
C GLY A 442 3.06 14.19 27.92
N THR A 443 3.02 13.73 29.17
CA THR A 443 3.36 14.43 30.41
C THR A 443 4.63 15.28 30.30
N TRP A 444 4.48 16.60 30.42
CA TRP A 444 5.51 17.47 30.99
C TRP A 444 4.98 18.13 32.25
N GLN A 445 5.64 17.85 33.36
CA GLN A 445 5.57 18.64 34.58
C GLN A 445 6.20 20.01 34.29
N ALA A 446 5.41 20.94 33.75
CA ALA A 446 5.71 22.36 33.81
C ALA A 446 4.67 23.01 34.73
N GLY A 447 5.16 23.80 35.69
CA GLY A 447 4.44 24.24 36.87
C GLY A 447 3.07 24.87 36.62
N ARG A 448 2.21 24.71 37.64
CA ARG A 448 0.90 25.34 37.82
C ARG A 448 0.82 26.74 37.22
N TRP A 449 0.21 26.86 36.05
CA TRP A 449 -0.41 28.11 35.61
C TRP A 449 -1.92 27.89 35.50
N PRO A 450 -2.74 28.85 35.98
CA PRO A 450 -4.19 28.72 35.95
C PRO A 450 -4.71 28.76 34.50
N PRO A 451 -5.86 28.12 34.21
CA PRO A 451 -6.42 27.97 32.85
C PRO A 451 -6.58 29.26 32.03
N ARG A 452 -6.59 30.42 32.69
CA ARG A 452 -6.69 31.75 32.05
C ARG A 452 -5.41 32.22 31.36
N ALA A 453 -4.24 31.65 31.65
CA ALA A 453 -2.97 32.09 31.06
C ALA A 453 -2.68 31.47 29.67
N LEU A 454 -3.23 30.29 29.36
CA LEU A 454 -3.08 29.63 28.05
C LEU A 454 -3.89 30.30 26.93
N VAL A 455 -4.98 31.00 27.29
CA VAL A 455 -5.78 31.82 26.37
C VAL A 455 -5.01 33.06 25.89
N ALA A 456 -3.96 33.50 26.60
CA ALA A 456 -3.17 34.67 26.23
C ALA A 456 -2.04 34.36 25.20
N LEU A 457 -1.79 33.09 24.91
CA LEU A 457 -0.75 32.64 23.96
C LEU A 457 -1.31 32.01 22.67
N THR A 458 -2.63 31.98 22.49
CA THR A 458 -3.25 31.55 21.24
C THR A 458 -2.96 32.57 20.14
N PRO A 459 -2.28 32.20 19.04
CA PRO A 459 -2.04 33.09 17.91
C PRO A 459 -3.36 33.64 17.34
N TRP A 460 -3.36 34.91 16.94
CA TRP A 460 -4.52 35.65 16.43
C TRP A 460 -5.20 35.05 15.17
N TRP A 461 -4.59 34.04 14.54
CA TRP A 461 -5.10 33.33 13.36
C TRP A 461 -5.82 32.01 13.67
N LEU A 462 -5.84 31.55 14.93
CA LEU A 462 -6.69 30.40 15.32
C LEU A 462 -8.13 30.88 15.53
N PRO A 463 -9.13 30.28 14.86
CA PRO A 463 -10.52 30.65 15.08
C PRO A 463 -10.91 30.46 16.55
N GLN A 464 -11.77 31.35 17.07
CA GLN A 464 -12.42 31.11 18.36
C GLN A 464 -13.28 29.84 18.21
N ALA A 465 -13.36 29.00 19.25
CA ALA A 465 -14.08 27.71 19.22
C ALA A 465 -15.54 27.80 18.71
N LYS A 466 -16.16 28.99 18.73
CA LYS A 466 -17.48 29.26 18.14
C LYS A 466 -17.51 29.21 16.61
N ASP A 467 -16.45 29.63 15.91
CA ASP A 467 -16.40 29.71 14.45
C ASP A 467 -16.15 28.33 13.80
N ALA A 468 -15.40 27.44 14.46
CA ALA A 468 -15.21 26.04 14.04
C ALA A 468 -16.49 25.17 14.18
N SER A 469 -17.54 25.69 14.82
CA SER A 469 -18.81 24.99 14.99
C SER A 469 -19.70 25.04 13.73
N GLN A 470 -19.54 26.05 12.88
CA GLN A 470 -20.42 26.33 11.74
C GLN A 470 -19.93 25.64 10.46
N VAL A 471 -20.88 25.22 9.61
CA VAL A 471 -20.59 24.63 8.30
C VAL A 471 -21.21 25.50 7.20
N SER A 472 -20.45 25.75 6.12
CA SER A 472 -20.96 26.52 4.98
C SER A 472 -22.02 25.73 4.21
N PRO A 473 -23.00 26.39 3.57
CA PRO A 473 -23.99 25.72 2.74
C PRO A 473 -23.36 24.88 1.63
N GLU A 474 -22.27 25.37 1.02
CA GLU A 474 -21.58 24.71 -0.09
C GLU A 474 -20.92 23.40 0.35
N LEU A 475 -20.29 23.38 1.52
CA LEU A 475 -19.63 22.18 2.05
C LEU A 475 -20.66 21.20 2.61
N SER A 476 -21.69 21.71 3.30
CA SER A 476 -22.82 20.92 3.79
C SER A 476 -23.55 20.18 2.67
N ALA A 477 -23.72 20.81 1.50
CA ALA A 477 -24.37 20.20 0.34
C ALA A 477 -23.62 18.98 -0.22
N LEU A 478 -22.32 18.84 0.07
CA LEU A 478 -21.51 17.69 -0.35
C LEU A 478 -21.64 16.48 0.59
N VAL A 479 -22.25 16.65 1.77
CA VAL A 479 -22.45 15.58 2.75
C VAL A 479 -23.77 14.85 2.47
N ILE A 480 -23.68 13.65 1.88
CA ILE A 480 -24.85 12.87 1.43
C ILE A 480 -25.16 11.70 2.37
N TYR A 481 -24.27 10.71 2.43
CA TYR A 481 -24.48 9.46 3.17
C TYR A 481 -23.62 9.33 4.45
N CYS A 482 -22.70 10.26 4.70
CA CYS A 482 -21.77 10.22 5.83
C CYS A 482 -21.89 11.49 6.70
N GLN A 483 -23.07 11.76 7.23
CA GLN A 483 -23.33 12.93 8.06
C GLN A 483 -22.72 12.75 9.45
N ALA A 484 -21.70 13.53 9.77
CA ALA A 484 -21.09 13.51 11.10
C ALA A 484 -22.03 14.13 12.14
N VAL A 485 -22.39 13.36 13.17
CA VAL A 485 -23.23 13.82 14.29
C VAL A 485 -22.66 13.40 15.64
N PRO A 486 -22.89 14.18 16.72
CA PRO A 486 -22.66 13.72 18.08
C PRO A 486 -23.45 12.43 18.35
N PHE A 487 -22.84 11.47 19.05
CA PHE A 487 -23.48 10.20 19.31
C PHE A 487 -24.64 10.36 20.30
N PRO A 488 -25.89 10.02 19.93
CA PRO A 488 -27.06 10.23 20.80
C PRO A 488 -27.20 9.16 21.90
N GLY A 489 -26.27 8.21 21.98
CA GLY A 489 -26.35 7.04 22.86
C GLY A 489 -26.94 5.82 22.16
N LEU A 490 -26.50 4.62 22.56
CA LEU A 490 -26.83 3.37 21.88
C LEU A 490 -28.35 3.09 21.87
N ALA A 491 -29.02 3.29 23.01
CA ALA A 491 -30.46 3.09 23.12
C ALA A 491 -31.28 4.06 22.25
N HIS A 492 -30.78 5.29 22.02
CA HIS A 492 -31.45 6.23 21.11
C HIS A 492 -31.21 5.82 19.65
N ALA A 493 -29.96 5.51 19.29
CA ALA A 493 -29.58 5.11 17.94
C ALA A 493 -30.30 3.83 17.47
N LEU A 494 -30.51 2.85 18.36
CA LEU A 494 -31.25 1.63 18.05
C LEU A 494 -32.76 1.86 17.87
N ARG A 495 -33.35 2.81 18.60
CA ARG A 495 -34.79 3.14 18.49
C ARG A 495 -35.11 4.01 17.28
N HIS A 496 -34.17 4.85 16.87
CA HIS A 496 -34.34 5.79 15.77
C HIS A 496 -33.17 5.65 14.78
N PRO A 497 -33.12 4.54 14.01
CA PRO A 497 -32.02 4.30 13.10
C PRO A 497 -31.99 5.40 12.03
N ARG A 498 -30.84 6.08 11.93
CA ARG A 498 -30.55 7.07 10.90
C ARG A 498 -29.30 6.64 10.14
N PRO A 499 -29.44 5.81 9.09
CA PRO A 499 -28.31 5.15 8.43
C PRO A 499 -27.25 6.11 7.88
N ARG A 500 -27.65 7.34 7.55
CA ARG A 500 -26.76 8.37 7.00
C ARG A 500 -25.97 9.13 8.07
N GLU A 501 -26.36 9.00 9.33
CA GLU A 501 -25.68 9.63 10.46
C GLU A 501 -24.54 8.72 10.96
N VAL A 502 -23.36 9.30 11.13
CA VAL A 502 -22.13 8.61 11.55
C VAL A 502 -21.53 9.35 12.74
N SER A 503 -21.15 8.60 13.77
CA SER A 503 -20.40 9.12 14.92
C SER A 503 -18.96 8.59 14.89
N SER A 504 -18.01 9.43 15.27
CA SER A 504 -16.59 9.07 15.39
C SER A 504 -16.21 9.04 16.86
N PHE A 505 -15.37 8.08 17.26
CA PHE A 505 -14.98 7.90 18.65
C PHE A 505 -13.47 7.77 18.75
N SER A 506 -12.90 8.38 19.79
CA SER A 506 -11.56 7.99 20.23
C SER A 506 -11.56 6.52 20.68
N GLU A 507 -10.40 5.88 20.65
CA GLU A 507 -10.23 4.50 21.13
C GLU A 507 -10.75 4.34 22.57
N ARG A 508 -10.47 5.33 23.42
CA ARG A 508 -10.92 5.34 24.81
C ARG A 508 -12.44 5.41 24.92
N LYS A 509 -13.09 6.30 24.16
CA LYS A 509 -14.55 6.42 24.15
C LYS A 509 -15.21 5.16 23.60
N ALA A 510 -14.69 4.61 22.50
CA ALA A 510 -15.17 3.34 21.94
C ALA A 510 -15.07 2.19 22.96
N ARG A 511 -13.93 2.04 23.65
CA ARG A 511 -13.76 1.05 24.74
C ARG A 511 -14.71 1.25 25.91
N LYS A 512 -15.04 2.50 26.24
CA LYS A 512 -16.05 2.80 27.26
C LYS A 512 -17.43 2.30 26.81
N LEU A 513 -17.85 2.65 25.60
CA LEU A 513 -19.15 2.23 25.04
C LEU A 513 -19.26 0.71 24.91
N ILE A 514 -18.20 0.01 24.48
CA ILE A 514 -18.19 -1.46 24.41
C ILE A 514 -18.42 -2.08 25.79
N ARG A 515 -17.75 -1.58 26.83
CA ARG A 515 -17.93 -2.07 28.20
C ARG A 515 -19.31 -1.76 28.78
N GLU A 516 -19.91 -0.64 28.39
CA GLU A 516 -21.25 -0.25 28.82
C GLU A 516 -22.36 -1.05 28.12
N ALA A 517 -22.08 -1.57 26.91
CA ALA A 517 -23.04 -2.34 26.12
C ALA A 517 -23.20 -3.80 26.58
N GLY A 518 -22.30 -4.31 27.44
CA GLY A 518 -22.30 -5.69 27.93
C GLY A 518 -21.22 -6.53 27.26
#